data_AF-A0A838WZJ5-F1
#
_entry.id   AF-A0A838WZJ5-F1
#
_cell.length_a   1.000
_cell.length_b   1.000
_cell.length_c   1.000
_cell.angle_alpha   90.00
_cell.angle_beta   90.00
_cell.angle_gamma   90.00
#
_symmetry.space_group_name_H-M   'P 1'
#
loop_
_entity.id
_entity.type
_entity.pdbx_description
1 polymer ?
#
loop_
_entity_poly.entity_id
_entity_poly.type
_entity_poly.pdbx_seq_one_letter_code
_entity_poly.pdbx_strand_id
1 'polypeptide(L)'
;TLEPGGDVARLELDDVPPPPEGTVYQMWVSTSDGARSLGSMGPTDVTDHTQVEVAGFRDASEFMITAEAGGAAEAPSEPLVLVPLD
;
A
#
# COMPACT_ATOMS: atom_id res chain seq x y z
N THR A 1 -11.69 -10.28 16.08
CA THR A 1 -13.02 -9.73 15.76
C THR A 1 -12.83 -8.44 15.02
N LEU A 2 -13.21 -8.39 13.75
CA LEU A 2 -13.24 -7.16 12.95
C LEU A 2 -14.58 -6.48 13.27
N GLU A 3 -14.53 -5.27 13.80
CA GLU A 3 -15.73 -4.49 14.12
C GLU A 3 -16.22 -3.72 12.88
N PRO A 4 -17.53 -3.53 12.69
CA PRO A 4 -18.07 -2.77 11.56
C PRO A 4 -17.73 -1.27 11.67
N GLY A 5 -17.32 -0.67 10.54
CA GLY A 5 -16.71 0.67 10.42
C GLY A 5 -15.27 0.57 9.90
N GLY A 6 -15.08 -0.22 8.84
CA GLY A 6 -13.90 -1.05 8.55
C GLY A 6 -12.55 -0.36 8.60
N ASP A 7 -11.73 -0.79 9.56
CA ASP A 7 -10.28 -0.56 9.58
C ASP A 7 -9.53 -1.50 8.62
N VAL A 8 -10.19 -1.92 7.55
CA VAL A 8 -9.67 -2.86 6.56
C VAL A 8 -10.15 -2.47 5.18
N ALA A 9 -9.26 -2.52 4.20
CA ALA A 9 -9.57 -2.40 2.79
C ALA A 9 -9.09 -3.65 2.06
N ARG A 10 -9.78 -4.00 0.97
CA ARG A 10 -9.29 -5.02 0.03
C ARG A 10 -8.65 -4.29 -1.15
N LEU A 11 -7.36 -4.52 -1.33
CA LEU A 11 -6.64 -4.07 -2.51
C LEU A 11 -6.71 -5.16 -3.58
N GLU A 12 -7.08 -4.75 -4.80
CA GLU A 12 -7.12 -5.59 -5.98
C GLU A 12 -6.22 -4.93 -7.02
N LEU A 13 -5.15 -5.64 -7.40
CA LEU A 13 -4.20 -5.20 -8.42
C LEU A 13 -4.36 -6.12 -9.63
N ASP A 14 -4.89 -5.56 -10.71
CA ASP A 14 -5.09 -6.22 -11.99
C ASP A 14 -4.06 -5.76 -13.00
N ASP A 15 -3.37 -6.71 -13.64
CA ASP A 15 -2.37 -6.44 -14.69
C ASP A 15 -1.25 -5.45 -14.25
N VAL A 16 -0.96 -5.39 -12.95
CA VAL A 16 0.12 -4.57 -12.41
C VAL A 16 1.44 -5.34 -12.53
N PRO A 17 2.47 -4.79 -13.21
CA PRO A 17 3.76 -5.46 -13.31
C PRO A 17 4.41 -5.62 -11.93
N PRO A 18 5.30 -6.60 -11.74
CA PRO A 18 6.08 -6.67 -10.51
C PRO A 18 6.95 -5.42 -10.33
N PRO A 19 7.31 -5.06 -9.08
CA PRO A 19 8.20 -3.95 -8.80
C PRO A 19 9.54 -4.10 -9.54
N PRO A 20 10.15 -2.98 -10.00
CA PRO A 20 11.48 -3.00 -10.63
C PRO A 20 12.52 -3.76 -9.81
N GLU A 21 13.53 -4.33 -10.48
CA GLU A 21 14.61 -5.06 -9.81
C GLU A 21 15.27 -4.20 -8.71
N GLY A 22 15.46 -4.79 -7.52
CA GLY A 22 16.02 -4.10 -6.36
C GLY A 22 15.04 -3.19 -5.61
N THR A 23 13.75 -3.20 -5.98
CA THR A 23 12.69 -2.44 -5.30
C THR A 23 11.59 -3.34 -4.76
N VAL A 24 10.78 -2.80 -3.85
CA VAL A 24 9.51 -3.37 -3.40
C VAL A 24 8.39 -2.36 -3.60
N TYR A 25 7.16 -2.83 -3.83
CA TYR A 25 6.03 -1.94 -3.64
C TYR A 25 5.76 -1.77 -2.16
N GLN A 26 5.70 -0.53 -1.69
CA GLN A 26 5.28 -0.24 -0.32
C GLN A 26 3.94 0.50 -0.35
N MET A 27 3.02 0.02 0.49
CA MET A 27 1.69 0.60 0.65
C MET A 27 1.68 1.54 1.84
N TRP A 28 0.96 2.64 1.73
CA TRP A 28 0.88 3.68 2.74
C TRP A 28 -0.54 4.20 2.90
N VAL A 29 -0.84 4.75 4.06
CA VAL A 29 -1.90 5.76 4.19
C VAL A 29 -1.38 7.06 4.78
N SER A 30 -1.95 8.19 4.35
CA SER A 30 -1.79 9.49 5.00
C SER A 30 -2.80 9.63 6.13
N THR A 31 -2.35 10.09 7.29
CA THR A 31 -3.18 10.46 8.44
C THR A 31 -2.80 11.86 8.93
N SER A 32 -3.49 12.39 9.94
CA SER A 32 -3.09 13.65 10.59
C SER A 32 -1.69 13.61 11.21
N ASP A 33 -1.20 12.43 11.57
CA ASP A 33 0.12 12.23 12.17
C ASP A 33 1.23 12.00 11.12
N GLY A 34 0.86 11.95 9.84
CA GLY A 34 1.74 11.69 8.71
C GLY A 34 1.46 10.36 8.00
N ALA A 35 2.34 10.01 7.07
CA ALA A 35 2.27 8.77 6.31
C ALA A 35 2.67 7.57 7.18
N ARG A 36 1.90 6.48 7.11
CA ARG A 36 2.19 5.22 7.79
C ARG A 36 2.26 4.08 6.78
N SER A 37 3.24 3.20 6.92
CA SER A 37 3.34 2.00 6.09
C SER A 37 2.27 0.99 6.47
N LEU A 38 1.68 0.35 5.46
CA LEU A 38 0.72 -0.75 5.58
C LEU A 38 1.34 -2.11 5.26
N GLY A 39 2.63 -2.13 4.89
CA GLY A 39 3.33 -3.32 4.42
C GLY A 39 3.96 -3.12 3.04
N SER A 40 4.62 -4.16 2.55
CA SER A 40 5.29 -4.18 1.26
C SER A 40 5.02 -5.48 0.51
N MET A 41 5.03 -5.41 -0.82
CA MET A 41 4.97 -6.54 -1.75
C MET A 41 6.25 -6.58 -2.58
N GLY A 42 6.99 -7.68 -2.48
CA GLY A 42 8.16 -7.94 -3.32
C GLY A 42 7.77 -8.47 -4.70
N PRO A 43 8.76 -8.67 -5.60
CA PRO A 43 8.52 -9.16 -6.96
C PRO A 43 7.72 -10.47 -7.04
N THR A 44 7.87 -11.37 -6.07
CA THR A 44 7.17 -12.66 -6.04
C THR A 44 5.77 -12.60 -5.43
N ASP A 45 5.45 -11.50 -4.74
CA ASP A 45 4.14 -11.30 -4.12
C ASP A 45 3.14 -10.69 -5.11
N VAL A 46 3.63 -10.10 -6.20
CA VAL A 46 2.82 -9.51 -7.28
C VAL A 46 2.66 -10.53 -8.40
N THR A 47 1.42 -10.90 -8.65
CA THR A 47 1.00 -11.77 -9.76
C THR A 47 0.05 -11.02 -10.69
N ASP A 48 -0.30 -11.61 -11.84
CA ASP A 48 -1.24 -11.05 -12.83
C ASP A 48 -2.56 -10.57 -12.19
N HIS A 49 -2.97 -11.21 -11.10
CA HIS A 49 -4.13 -10.81 -10.30
C HIS A 49 -3.82 -10.97 -8.81
N THR A 50 -3.58 -9.86 -8.12
CA THR A 50 -3.20 -9.85 -6.71
C THR A 50 -4.32 -9.27 -5.86
N GLN A 51 -4.79 -10.04 -4.87
CA GLN A 51 -5.76 -9.59 -3.87
C GLN A 51 -5.14 -9.66 -2.47
N VAL A 52 -5.21 -8.55 -1.73
CA VAL A 52 -4.73 -8.49 -0.36
C VAL A 52 -5.68 -7.69 0.52
N GLU A 53 -5.99 -8.23 1.70
CA GLU A 53 -6.66 -7.49 2.76
C GLU A 53 -5.62 -6.72 3.57
N VAL A 54 -5.81 -5.41 3.68
CA VAL A 54 -4.88 -4.50 4.32
C VAL A 54 -5.60 -3.74 5.42
N ALA A 55 -5.05 -3.78 6.62
CA ALA A 55 -5.63 -3.14 7.79
C ALA A 55 -5.04 -1.76 8.06
N GLY A 56 -5.76 -0.95 8.83
CA GLY A 56 -5.30 0.33 9.33
C GLY A 56 -5.60 1.51 8.39
N PHE A 57 -6.81 1.51 7.84
CA PHE A 57 -7.37 2.64 7.10
C PHE A 57 -8.15 3.61 8.00
N ARG A 58 -8.26 3.30 9.30
CA ARG A 58 -8.86 4.22 10.27
C ARG A 58 -8.13 5.57 10.24
N ASP A 59 -8.92 6.64 10.14
CA ASP A 59 -8.47 8.04 10.09
C ASP A 59 -7.54 8.37 8.90
N ALA A 60 -7.49 7.50 7.89
CA ALA A 60 -6.74 7.73 6.66
C ALA A 60 -7.47 8.69 5.72
N SER A 61 -6.73 9.64 5.15
CA SER A 61 -7.25 10.56 4.12
C SER A 61 -6.82 10.19 2.70
N GLU A 62 -5.72 9.44 2.57
CA GLU A 62 -5.16 9.03 1.27
C GLU A 62 -4.53 7.65 1.40
N PHE A 63 -4.57 6.87 0.33
CA PHE A 63 -3.80 5.64 0.14
C PHE A 63 -2.77 5.83 -0.96
N MET A 64 -1.56 5.30 -0.77
CA MET A 64 -0.48 5.40 -1.75
C MET A 64 0.23 4.06 -1.94
N ILE A 65 0.72 3.84 -3.17
CA ILE A 65 1.71 2.80 -3.47
C ILE A 65 2.95 3.48 -4.06
N THR A 66 4.10 3.18 -3.50
CA THR A 66 5.41 3.64 -3.96
C THR A 66 6.29 2.45 -4.35
N ALA A 67 7.35 2.68 -5.14
CA ALA A 67 8.41 1.69 -5.36
C ALA A 67 9.66 2.09 -4.57
N GLU A 68 9.92 1.38 -3.48
CA GLU A 68 11.01 1.70 -2.56
C GLU A 68 12.27 0.87 -2.86
N ALA A 69 13.42 1.54 -2.93
CA ALA A 69 14.70 0.90 -3.17
C ALA A 69 15.25 0.26 -1.89
N GLY A 70 15.83 -0.94 -2.01
CA GLY A 70 16.53 -1.59 -0.88
C GLY A 70 15.60 -2.18 0.20
N GLY A 71 14.29 -2.22 -0.03
CA GLY A 71 13.31 -2.82 0.87
C GLY A 71 12.31 -1.80 1.43
N ALA A 72 11.74 -2.10 2.60
CA ALA A 72 10.76 -1.22 3.24
C ALA A 72 11.42 0.10 3.70
N ALA A 73 10.81 1.23 3.34
CA ALA A 73 11.24 2.56 3.70
C ALA A 73 10.53 3.06 4.98
N GLU A 74 11.10 4.08 5.62
CA GLU A 74 10.49 4.74 6.78
C GLU A 74 9.51 5.87 6.39
N ALA A 75 9.61 6.36 5.15
CA ALA A 75 8.72 7.38 4.58
C ALA A 75 8.51 7.10 3.09
N PRO A 76 7.36 7.48 2.51
CA PRO A 76 7.08 7.25 1.10
C PRO A 76 7.99 8.08 0.21
N SER A 77 8.52 7.45 -0.84
CA SER A 77 9.07 8.13 -2.02
C SER A 77 7.94 8.66 -2.92
N GLU A 78 8.25 8.92 -4.20
CA GLU A 78 7.25 9.41 -5.15
C GLU A 78 6.13 8.37 -5.37
N PRO A 79 4.85 8.74 -5.19
CA PRO A 79 3.74 7.82 -5.40
C PRO A 79 3.60 7.40 -6.86
N LEU A 80 3.52 6.08 -7.09
CA LEU A 80 3.08 5.51 -8.36
C LEU A 80 1.56 5.51 -8.46
N VAL A 81 0.91 5.29 -7.32
CA VAL A 81 -0.54 5.31 -7.15
C VAL A 81 -0.83 6.21 -5.96
N LEU A 82 -1.82 7.09 -6.12
CA LEU A 82 -2.36 7.93 -5.06
C LEU A 82 -3.89 7.95 -5.18
N VAL A 83 -4.56 7.57 -4.11
CA VAL A 83 -6.03 7.47 -4.04
C VAL A 83 -6.51 8.29 -2.83
N PRO A 84 -7.19 9.42 -3.05
CA PRO A 84 -7.89 10.14 -1.99
C PRO A 84 -9.03 9.29 -1.42
N LEU A 85 -9.21 9.34 -0.11
CA LEU A 85 -10.24 8.62 0.65
C LEU A 85 -11.25 9.65 1.20
N ASP A 86 -11.98 10.30 0.30
CA ASP A 86 -13.08 11.23 0.63
C ASP A 86 -14.39 10.50 1.00
#